data_AF-A0A7M3Z8S0-F1
#
_entry.id   AF-A0A7M3Z8S0-F1
#
_cell.length_a   1.000
_cell.length_b   1.000
_cell.length_c   1.000
_cell.angle_alpha   90.00
_cell.angle_beta   90.00
_cell.angle_gamma   90.00
#
_symmetry.space_group_name_H-M   'P 1'
#
loop_
_entity.id
_entity.type
_entity.pdbx_description
1 polymer ?
#
loop_
_entity_poly.entity_id
_entity_poly.type
_entity_poly.pdbx_seq_one_letter_code
_entity_poly.pdbx_strand_id
1 'polypeptide(L)'
;MLDPTASEVTGSGMWTEQAFGVGHFAKYAEARSAEADTHSMIVQLALEKKAKEAPHHNQAIIRDVAAKLNNESPRAKRVYDQPSKGILWGFEVSAYIWTKAIASGTYMMAMIFWFAGVIEMTDQLWWAVIGIGGMFLTLTGILLVKDLDRPERFLYVLLRPNWNSWLVKGAYILLGYATVLTASAVVLFMGLDRNLLIYLAYAGVPLAALTGVYTAWLFQQAKGRSWSEDQLLPLRFLYETLGAGLGALIILQGQLLGIILGIACLYLVWLGGKKTVMKPQMEPLL
;
A
#
# COMPACT_ATOMS: atom_id res chain seq x y z
N MET A 1 17.59 14.19 24.43
CA MET A 1 17.23 13.03 23.57
C MET A 1 18.09 13.11 22.32
N LEU A 2 18.63 11.99 21.85
CA LEU A 2 19.33 11.93 20.57
C LEU A 2 18.29 11.98 19.46
N ASP A 3 18.42 12.93 18.52
CA ASP A 3 17.53 13.04 17.36
C ASP A 3 18.21 12.33 16.17
N PRO A 4 17.70 11.18 15.71
CA PRO A 4 18.28 10.44 14.59
C PRO A 4 18.17 11.17 13.25
N THR A 5 17.34 12.23 13.16
CA THR A 5 17.13 13.02 11.94
C THR A 5 18.00 14.28 11.86
N ALA A 6 18.75 14.60 12.92
CA ALA A 6 19.51 15.85 13.03
C ALA A 6 20.80 15.91 12.18
N SER A 7 21.24 14.79 11.60
CA SER A 7 22.46 14.71 10.78
C SER A 7 22.12 14.51 9.30
N GLU A 8 22.79 15.23 8.40
CA GLU A 8 22.70 15.04 6.95
C GLU A 8 23.15 13.62 6.51
N VAL A 9 22.48 13.10 5.48
CA VAL A 9 22.86 11.84 4.81
C VAL A 9 24.07 12.10 3.92
N THR A 10 25.27 12.11 4.51
CA THR A 10 26.52 12.43 3.81
C THR A 10 27.18 11.17 3.24
N GLY A 11 26.66 10.68 2.11
CA GLY A 11 27.34 9.66 1.28
C GLY A 11 27.56 8.28 1.93
N SER A 12 28.12 7.36 1.13
CA SER A 12 28.32 5.95 1.49
C SER A 12 29.45 5.76 2.49
N GLY A 13 29.14 5.27 3.68
CA GLY A 13 30.11 4.74 4.64
C GLY A 13 30.37 3.25 4.40
N MET A 14 31.46 2.74 4.96
CA MET A 14 31.90 1.33 4.85
C MET A 14 30.82 0.29 5.23
N TRP A 15 29.86 0.68 6.08
CA TRP A 15 28.72 -0.16 6.51
C TRP A 15 27.40 0.19 5.83
N THR A 16 27.31 1.36 5.18
CA THR A 16 26.16 1.83 4.39
C THR A 16 26.29 1.53 2.90
N GLU A 17 27.41 0.97 2.45
CA GLU A 17 27.60 0.42 1.10
C GLU A 17 26.76 -0.83 0.88
N GLN A 18 25.44 -0.65 0.86
CA GLN A 18 24.65 -1.31 -0.18
C GLN A 18 24.35 -0.23 -1.20
N ALA A 19 25.29 -0.06 -2.16
CA ALA A 19 25.29 1.00 -3.17
C ALA A 19 23.99 1.09 -3.99
N PHE A 20 23.14 0.06 -3.93
CA PHE A 20 21.83 0.05 -4.55
C PHE A 20 20.86 -0.75 -3.69
N GLY A 21 19.62 -0.26 -3.57
CA GLY A 21 18.51 -1.10 -3.19
C GLY A 21 18.44 -2.32 -4.11
N VAL A 22 18.51 -3.52 -3.52
CA VAL A 22 18.20 -4.75 -4.25
C VAL A 22 16.68 -4.81 -4.42
N GLY A 23 16.23 -4.38 -5.60
CA GLY A 23 14.82 -4.36 -5.99
C GLY A 23 14.62 -3.54 -7.26
N HIS A 24 13.58 -3.88 -8.04
CA HIS A 24 13.30 -3.26 -9.34
C HIS A 24 13.06 -1.72 -9.25
N PHE A 25 12.76 -1.19 -8.06
CA PHE A 25 12.34 0.20 -7.83
C PHE A 25 13.37 1.10 -7.10
N ALA A 26 14.60 0.64 -6.89
CA ALA A 26 15.62 1.40 -6.16
C ALA A 26 15.93 2.79 -6.77
N LYS A 27 15.83 2.92 -8.10
CA LYS A 27 16.10 4.17 -8.85
C LYS A 27 15.22 5.36 -8.46
N TYR A 28 14.03 5.10 -7.91
CA TYR A 28 13.08 6.18 -7.55
C TYR A 28 13.43 6.85 -6.21
N ALA A 29 14.29 6.25 -5.38
CA ALA A 29 14.72 6.82 -4.11
C ALA A 29 15.84 7.87 -4.26
N GLU A 30 16.71 7.73 -5.25
CA GLU A 30 17.83 8.65 -5.51
C GLU A 30 17.40 10.05 -5.92
N ALA A 31 16.23 10.20 -6.57
CA ALA A 31 15.77 11.48 -7.08
C ALA A 31 15.39 12.50 -5.99
N ARG A 32 15.35 12.11 -4.70
CA ARG A 32 14.77 12.93 -3.63
C ARG A 32 15.70 13.29 -2.46
N SER A 33 16.89 12.70 -2.38
CA SER A 33 17.90 13.14 -1.40
C SER A 33 18.34 14.59 -1.61
N ALA A 34 18.02 15.19 -2.76
CA ALA A 34 18.27 16.59 -3.09
C ALA A 34 17.29 17.60 -2.45
N GLU A 35 16.17 17.18 -1.84
CA GLU A 35 15.15 18.10 -1.28
C GLU A 35 15.27 18.37 0.23
N ALA A 36 16.18 17.70 0.93
CA ALA A 36 16.12 17.57 2.39
C ALA A 36 16.59 18.79 3.22
N ASP A 37 17.23 19.80 2.61
CA ASP A 37 17.88 20.86 3.39
C ASP A 37 17.17 22.22 3.33
N THR A 38 15.90 22.25 3.77
CA THR A 38 15.11 23.48 3.76
C THR A 38 15.36 24.37 4.98
N HIS A 39 15.64 23.80 6.16
CA HIS A 39 15.71 24.58 7.41
C HIS A 39 17.05 25.31 7.58
N SER A 40 18.19 24.68 7.25
CA SER A 40 19.49 25.35 7.29
C SER A 40 19.57 26.46 6.22
N MET A 41 19.00 26.18 5.05
CA MET A 41 18.88 27.12 3.94
C MET A 41 18.02 28.34 4.31
N ILE A 42 16.90 28.17 5.03
CA ILE A 42 16.07 29.31 5.48
C ILE A 42 16.84 30.22 6.45
N VAL A 43 17.59 29.66 7.39
CA VAL A 43 18.39 30.44 8.35
C VAL A 43 19.53 31.17 7.64
N GLN A 44 20.19 30.53 6.69
CA GLN A 44 21.24 31.15 5.87
C GLN A 44 20.68 32.28 5.00
N LEU A 45 19.56 32.05 4.31
CA LEU A 45 18.88 33.07 3.50
C LEU A 45 18.40 34.25 4.35
N ALA A 46 17.92 34.00 5.58
CA ALA A 46 17.52 35.05 6.50
C ALA A 46 18.72 35.90 6.96
N LEU A 47 19.86 35.27 7.26
CA LEU A 47 21.11 35.96 7.61
C LEU A 47 21.68 36.77 6.44
N GLU A 48 21.63 36.22 5.22
CA GLU A 48 22.05 36.94 4.01
C GLU A 48 21.16 38.14 3.70
N LYS A 49 19.84 37.98 3.82
CA LYS A 49 18.89 39.09 3.64
C LYS A 49 19.15 40.19 4.66
N LYS A 50 19.33 39.84 5.93
CA LYS A 50 19.66 40.79 7.00
C LYS A 50 21.03 41.44 6.80
N ALA A 51 22.02 40.73 6.25
CA ALA A 51 23.31 41.29 5.90
C ALA A 51 23.22 42.34 4.76
N LYS A 52 22.33 42.14 3.79
CA LYS A 52 22.10 43.11 2.69
C LYS A 52 21.35 44.37 3.16
N GLU A 53 20.44 44.23 4.12
CA GLU A 53 19.67 45.35 4.68
C GLU A 53 20.47 46.16 5.74
N ALA A 54 21.57 45.59 6.27
CA ALA A 54 22.35 46.22 7.33
C ALA A 54 23.32 47.32 6.82
N PRO A 55 23.59 48.37 7.61
CA PRO A 55 24.63 49.36 7.33
C PRO A 55 26.01 48.72 7.15
N HIS A 56 26.87 49.29 6.30
CA HIS A 56 28.18 48.72 5.91
C HIS A 56 29.04 48.20 7.07
N HIS A 57 29.06 48.91 8.21
CA HIS A 57 29.78 48.50 9.42
C HIS A 57 29.31 47.13 9.99
N ASN A 58 28.01 46.87 9.96
CA ASN A 58 27.41 45.68 10.59
C ASN A 58 27.39 44.45 9.68
N GLN A 59 27.62 44.64 8.38
CA GLN A 59 27.65 43.52 7.42
C GLN A 59 28.77 42.53 7.73
N ALA A 60 29.94 43.03 8.15
CA ALA A 60 31.07 42.21 8.54
C ALA A 60 30.75 41.36 9.79
N ILE A 61 30.04 41.93 10.76
CA ILE A 61 29.64 41.24 12.00
C ILE A 61 28.62 40.15 11.68
N ILE A 62 27.63 40.41 10.83
CA ILE A 62 26.63 39.41 10.44
C ILE A 62 27.28 38.26 9.66
N ARG A 63 28.26 38.56 8.80
CA ARG A 63 29.05 37.54 8.10
C ARG A 63 29.93 36.73 9.06
N ASP A 64 30.53 37.36 10.07
CA ASP A 64 31.32 36.67 11.10
C ASP A 64 30.44 35.78 11.98
N VAL A 65 29.25 36.25 12.36
CA VAL A 65 28.26 35.43 13.10
C VAL A 65 27.76 34.27 12.25
N ALA A 66 27.50 34.48 10.96
CA ALA A 66 27.13 33.39 10.05
C ALA A 66 28.27 32.35 9.91
N ALA A 67 29.53 32.81 9.83
CA ALA A 67 30.70 31.94 9.77
C ALA A 67 30.92 31.15 11.08
N LYS A 68 30.77 31.81 12.24
CA LYS A 68 30.85 31.15 13.56
C LYS A 68 29.72 30.15 13.77
N LEU A 69 28.48 30.50 13.42
CA LEU A 69 27.36 29.55 13.48
C LEU A 69 27.61 28.33 12.59
N ASN A 70 28.25 28.51 11.43
CA ASN A 70 28.58 27.39 10.54
C ASN A 70 29.67 26.46 11.10
N ASN A 71 30.64 27.02 11.86
CA ASN A 71 31.77 26.30 12.42
C ASN A 71 31.54 25.72 13.83
N GLU A 72 30.79 26.43 14.69
CA GLU A 72 30.61 26.10 16.11
C GLU A 72 29.29 25.37 16.39
N SER A 73 28.37 25.30 15.42
CA SER A 73 27.17 24.47 15.59
C SER A 73 27.61 23.00 15.67
N PRO A 74 27.29 22.26 16.75
CA PRO A 74 27.60 20.86 16.85
C PRO A 74 26.87 20.12 15.73
N ARG A 75 27.60 19.80 14.65
CA ARG A 75 27.07 18.98 13.57
C ARG A 75 26.92 17.56 14.10
N ALA A 76 25.69 17.08 14.19
CA ALA A 76 25.43 15.69 14.56
C ALA A 76 26.20 14.78 13.59
N LYS A 77 27.15 14.01 14.12
CA LYS A 77 27.97 13.10 13.32
C LYS A 77 27.28 11.75 13.24
N ARG A 78 26.85 11.36 12.04
CA ARG A 78 26.29 10.04 11.75
C ARG A 78 27.41 9.00 11.75
N VAL A 79 27.39 8.07 12.70
CA VAL A 79 28.42 7.00 12.86
C VAL A 79 27.92 5.67 12.28
N TYR A 80 26.64 5.38 12.47
CA TYR A 80 25.97 4.24 11.91
C TYR A 80 24.73 4.73 11.17
N ASP A 81 24.48 4.15 10.00
CA ASP A 81 23.33 4.47 9.18
C ASP A 81 22.87 3.20 8.48
N GLN A 82 21.57 3.13 8.19
CA GLN A 82 21.03 1.95 7.54
C GLN A 82 21.22 2.07 6.03
N PRO A 83 21.68 1.02 5.33
CA PRO A 83 21.73 1.04 3.86
C PRO A 83 20.35 1.36 3.28
N SER A 84 20.28 2.39 2.45
CA SER A 84 19.05 2.84 1.80
C SER A 84 18.64 1.84 0.72
N LYS A 85 17.85 0.83 1.09
CA LYS A 85 17.31 -0.12 0.11
C LYS A 85 16.29 0.48 -0.87
N GLY A 86 16.02 1.78 -0.77
CA GLY A 86 15.08 2.51 -1.62
C GLY A 86 13.65 2.01 -1.50
N ILE A 87 12.85 2.28 -2.53
CA ILE A 87 11.50 1.78 -2.66
C ILE A 87 11.59 0.29 -3.04
N LEU A 88 11.03 -0.58 -2.20
CA LEU A 88 11.01 -2.03 -2.40
C LEU A 88 9.80 -2.47 -3.21
N TRP A 89 8.66 -1.79 -3.03
CA TRP A 89 7.38 -2.13 -3.64
C TRP A 89 6.90 -1.01 -4.55
N GLY A 90 6.83 -1.33 -5.85
CA GLY A 90 6.42 -0.43 -6.91
C GLY A 90 4.91 -0.33 -7.09
N PHE A 91 4.50 -0.08 -8.33
CA PHE A 91 3.09 0.08 -8.67
C PHE A 91 2.34 -1.25 -8.65
N GLU A 92 3.03 -2.37 -8.86
CA GLU A 92 2.53 -3.74 -8.86
C GLU A 92 1.80 -4.04 -7.54
N VAL A 93 2.43 -3.68 -6.42
CA VAL A 93 1.86 -3.89 -5.08
C VAL A 93 0.58 -3.09 -4.88
N SER A 94 0.60 -1.82 -5.27
CA SER A 94 -0.60 -0.97 -5.20
C SER A 94 -1.71 -1.48 -6.12
N ALA A 95 -1.34 -1.98 -7.31
CA ALA A 95 -2.28 -2.49 -8.31
C ALA A 95 -2.93 -3.81 -7.87
N TYR A 96 -2.17 -4.76 -7.29
CA TYR A 96 -2.77 -6.00 -6.81
C TYR A 96 -3.63 -5.76 -5.58
N ILE A 97 -3.28 -4.81 -4.69
CA ILE A 97 -4.13 -4.45 -3.55
C ILE A 97 -5.47 -3.90 -4.06
N TRP A 98 -5.43 -3.03 -5.06
CA TRP A 98 -6.63 -2.43 -5.66
C TRP A 98 -7.51 -3.46 -6.38
N THR A 99 -6.93 -4.31 -7.23
CA THR A 99 -7.68 -5.36 -7.94
C THR A 99 -8.26 -6.39 -6.98
N LYS A 100 -7.50 -6.80 -5.96
CA LYS A 100 -7.99 -7.68 -4.89
C LYS A 100 -9.14 -7.03 -4.10
N ALA A 101 -9.03 -5.73 -3.78
CA ALA A 101 -10.07 -4.99 -3.09
C ALA A 101 -11.38 -4.93 -3.89
N ILE A 102 -11.29 -4.77 -5.22
CA ILE A 102 -12.47 -4.90 -6.11
C ILE A 102 -13.01 -6.33 -6.04
N ALA A 103 -12.16 -7.34 -6.20
CA ALA A 103 -12.58 -8.74 -6.24
C ALA A 103 -13.33 -9.20 -4.98
N SER A 104 -12.79 -8.90 -3.79
CA SER A 104 -13.44 -9.25 -2.52
C SER A 104 -14.51 -8.26 -2.11
N GLY A 105 -14.32 -6.98 -2.42
CA GLY A 105 -15.24 -5.90 -2.06
C GLY A 105 -16.58 -6.04 -2.75
N THR A 106 -16.61 -6.33 -4.06
CA THR A 106 -17.87 -6.50 -4.81
C THR A 106 -18.70 -7.62 -4.20
N TYR A 107 -18.06 -8.75 -3.87
CA TYR A 107 -18.72 -9.87 -3.21
C TYR A 107 -19.22 -9.51 -1.81
N MET A 108 -18.37 -8.90 -0.97
CA MET A 108 -18.76 -8.49 0.39
C MET A 108 -19.95 -7.54 0.38
N MET A 109 -19.90 -6.49 -0.43
CA MET A 109 -20.97 -5.50 -0.50
C MET A 109 -22.27 -6.10 -1.03
N ALA A 110 -22.17 -7.01 -2.02
CA ALA A 110 -23.33 -7.75 -2.51
C ALA A 110 -23.98 -8.59 -1.41
N MET A 111 -23.18 -9.34 -0.64
CA MET A 111 -23.69 -10.15 0.47
C MET A 111 -24.26 -9.29 1.61
N ILE A 112 -23.65 -8.16 1.93
CA ILE A 112 -24.16 -7.22 2.94
C ILE A 112 -25.53 -6.70 2.53
N PHE A 113 -25.68 -6.23 1.29
CA PHE A 113 -26.98 -5.72 0.81
C PHE A 113 -28.03 -6.82 0.68
N TRP A 114 -27.63 -8.04 0.32
CA TRP A 114 -28.55 -9.17 0.26
C TRP A 114 -29.04 -9.57 1.66
N PHE A 115 -28.15 -9.72 2.63
CA PHE A 115 -28.52 -10.02 4.02
C PHE A 115 -29.30 -8.89 4.69
N ALA A 116 -29.07 -7.64 4.28
CA ALA A 116 -29.86 -6.49 4.72
C ALA A 116 -31.25 -6.41 4.06
N GLY A 117 -31.56 -7.28 3.09
CA GLY A 117 -32.83 -7.28 2.36
C GLY A 117 -33.00 -6.10 1.40
N VAL A 118 -31.91 -5.41 1.05
CA VAL A 118 -31.93 -4.25 0.14
C VAL A 118 -31.96 -4.68 -1.32
N ILE A 119 -31.31 -5.81 -1.63
CA ILE A 119 -31.25 -6.38 -2.98
C ILE A 119 -31.60 -7.86 -2.94
N GLU A 120 -32.24 -8.34 -4.00
CA GLU A 120 -32.43 -9.75 -4.23
C GLU A 120 -31.31 -10.30 -5.12
N MET A 121 -30.73 -11.43 -4.72
CA MET A 121 -29.67 -12.09 -5.49
C MET A 121 -30.26 -12.92 -6.62
N THR A 122 -30.59 -12.24 -7.73
CA THR A 122 -30.98 -12.90 -8.98
C THR A 122 -29.80 -13.65 -9.61
N ASP A 123 -30.09 -14.61 -10.48
CA ASP A 123 -29.05 -15.37 -11.19
C ASP A 123 -28.09 -14.47 -11.97
N GLN A 124 -28.61 -13.39 -12.57
CA GLN A 124 -27.80 -12.41 -13.28
C GLN A 124 -26.83 -11.68 -12.33
N LEU A 125 -27.30 -11.29 -11.15
CA LEU A 125 -26.47 -10.59 -10.17
C LEU A 125 -25.41 -11.53 -9.58
N TRP A 126 -25.76 -12.79 -9.31
CA TRP A 126 -24.81 -13.82 -8.90
C TRP A 126 -23.67 -13.98 -9.92
N TRP A 127 -24.01 -14.16 -11.20
CA TRP A 127 -23.02 -14.26 -12.27
C TRP A 127 -22.15 -13.02 -12.39
N ALA A 128 -22.73 -11.83 -12.25
CA ALA A 128 -21.99 -10.59 -12.34
C ALA A 128 -21.02 -10.41 -11.16
N VAL A 129 -21.45 -10.69 -9.92
CA VAL A 129 -20.60 -10.61 -8.72
C VAL A 129 -19.48 -11.64 -8.77
N ILE A 130 -19.78 -12.90 -9.13
CA ILE A 130 -18.77 -13.96 -9.26
C ILE A 130 -17.83 -13.69 -10.43
N GLY A 131 -18.35 -13.18 -11.56
CA GLY A 131 -17.56 -12.83 -12.73
C GLY A 131 -16.57 -11.71 -12.45
N ILE A 132 -17.01 -10.61 -11.83
CA ILE A 132 -16.15 -9.51 -11.39
C ILE A 132 -15.12 -10.02 -10.38
N GLY A 133 -15.60 -10.75 -9.35
CA GLY A 133 -14.74 -11.34 -8.33
C GLY A 133 -13.64 -12.22 -8.92
N GLY A 134 -14.01 -13.19 -9.76
CA GLY A 134 -13.08 -14.13 -10.38
C GLY A 134 -12.10 -13.47 -11.35
N MET A 135 -12.57 -12.52 -12.17
CA MET A 135 -11.73 -11.77 -13.11
C MET A 135 -10.66 -10.97 -12.35
N PHE A 136 -11.06 -10.15 -11.38
CA PHE A 136 -10.12 -9.31 -10.63
C PHE A 136 -9.21 -10.13 -9.70
N LEU A 137 -9.69 -11.26 -9.17
CA LEU A 137 -8.86 -12.18 -8.39
C LEU A 137 -7.81 -12.87 -9.26
N THR A 138 -8.16 -13.21 -10.51
CA THR A 138 -7.20 -13.73 -11.50
C THR A 138 -6.14 -12.69 -11.84
N LEU A 139 -6.56 -11.43 -12.07
CA LEU A 139 -5.62 -10.32 -12.29
C LEU A 139 -4.70 -10.12 -11.08
N THR A 140 -5.24 -10.22 -9.86
CA THR A 140 -4.44 -10.20 -8.62
C THR A 140 -3.39 -11.30 -8.62
N GLY A 141 -3.77 -12.53 -8.98
CA GLY A 141 -2.86 -13.67 -9.07
C GLY A 141 -1.72 -13.44 -10.07
N ILE A 142 -2.02 -12.91 -11.26
CA ILE A 142 -1.02 -12.58 -12.28
C ILE A 142 -0.05 -11.50 -11.77
N LEU A 143 -0.57 -10.44 -11.15
CA LEU A 143 0.25 -9.37 -10.59
C LEU A 143 1.14 -9.88 -9.45
N LEU A 144 0.64 -10.77 -8.60
CA LEU A 144 1.43 -11.39 -7.52
C LEU A 144 2.60 -12.22 -8.06
N VAL A 145 2.39 -13.00 -9.13
CA VAL A 145 3.47 -13.77 -9.76
C VAL A 145 4.50 -12.84 -10.40
N LYS A 146 4.06 -11.75 -11.02
CA LYS A 146 4.94 -10.75 -11.64
C LYS A 146 5.78 -9.96 -10.62
N ASP A 147 5.23 -9.69 -9.43
CA ASP A 147 5.90 -8.96 -8.35
C ASP A 147 7.04 -9.77 -7.70
N LEU A 148 7.07 -11.09 -7.89
CA LEU A 148 8.13 -11.94 -7.36
C LEU A 148 9.40 -11.87 -8.22
N ASP A 149 10.54 -11.60 -7.59
CA ASP A 149 11.86 -11.67 -8.24
C ASP A 149 12.20 -13.07 -8.78
N ARG A 150 11.60 -14.12 -8.20
CA ARG A 150 11.78 -15.54 -8.57
C ARG A 150 10.43 -16.24 -8.77
N PRO A 151 9.74 -16.01 -9.90
CA PRO A 151 8.41 -16.56 -10.15
C PRO A 151 8.40 -18.09 -10.16
N GLU A 152 9.51 -18.76 -10.50
CA GLU A 152 9.65 -20.21 -10.48
C GLU A 152 9.47 -20.83 -9.09
N ARG A 153 9.62 -20.03 -8.03
CA ARG A 153 9.44 -20.46 -6.63
C ARG A 153 8.05 -20.18 -6.09
N PHE A 154 7.13 -19.60 -6.86
CA PHE A 154 5.78 -19.29 -6.40
C PHE A 154 5.08 -20.52 -5.81
N LEU A 155 5.22 -21.68 -6.47
CA LEU A 155 4.63 -22.94 -6.01
C LEU A 155 5.15 -23.38 -4.62
N TYR A 156 6.33 -22.93 -4.20
CA TYR A 156 6.86 -23.30 -2.88
C TYR A 156 6.06 -22.64 -1.74
N VAL A 157 5.40 -21.52 -2.00
CA VAL A 157 4.48 -20.90 -1.01
C VAL A 157 3.35 -21.87 -0.66
N LEU A 158 2.88 -22.66 -1.63
CA LEU A 158 1.84 -23.67 -1.44
C LEU A 158 2.42 -25.00 -0.95
N LEU A 159 3.51 -25.47 -1.56
CA LEU A 159 4.07 -26.81 -1.31
C LEU A 159 4.93 -26.91 -0.04
N ARG A 160 5.52 -25.80 0.44
CA ARG A 160 6.36 -25.74 1.65
C ARG A 160 6.01 -24.52 2.50
N PRO A 161 4.81 -24.49 3.11
CA PRO A 161 4.30 -23.31 3.79
C PRO A 161 5.03 -23.03 5.10
N ASN A 162 5.37 -21.76 5.33
CA ASN A 162 5.74 -21.25 6.65
C ASN A 162 4.53 -20.52 7.28
N TRP A 163 3.85 -21.19 8.21
CA TRP A 163 2.63 -20.71 8.86
C TRP A 163 2.82 -19.48 9.76
N ASN A 164 4.06 -19.06 10.05
CA ASN A 164 4.32 -17.81 10.77
C ASN A 164 4.30 -16.59 9.84
N SER A 165 4.34 -16.78 8.52
CA SER A 165 4.34 -15.70 7.53
C SER A 165 2.91 -15.33 7.11
N TRP A 166 2.59 -14.04 7.14
CA TRP A 166 1.32 -13.54 6.60
C TRP A 166 1.24 -13.65 5.08
N LEU A 167 2.37 -13.71 4.37
CA LEU A 167 2.40 -13.95 2.93
C LEU A 167 1.82 -15.34 2.59
N VAL A 168 2.23 -16.36 3.33
CA VAL A 168 1.73 -17.74 3.15
C VAL A 168 0.25 -17.81 3.52
N LYS A 169 -0.15 -17.27 4.67
CA LYS A 169 -1.57 -17.21 5.08
C LYS A 169 -2.43 -16.51 4.02
N GLY A 170 -1.94 -15.39 3.48
CA GLY A 170 -2.58 -14.64 2.41
C GLY A 170 -2.82 -15.47 1.14
N ALA A 171 -1.83 -16.27 0.71
CA ALA A 171 -1.97 -17.16 -0.44
C ALA A 171 -3.08 -18.22 -0.23
N TYR A 172 -3.15 -18.82 0.96
CA TYR A 172 -4.21 -19.77 1.29
C TYR A 172 -5.60 -19.11 1.41
N ILE A 173 -5.68 -17.89 1.93
CA ILE A 173 -6.93 -17.11 1.97
C ILE A 173 -7.42 -16.83 0.55
N LEU A 174 -6.53 -16.37 -0.34
CA LEU A 174 -6.85 -16.13 -1.76
C LEU A 174 -7.33 -17.39 -2.46
N LEU A 175 -6.65 -18.52 -2.23
CA LEU A 175 -7.02 -19.81 -2.80
C LEU A 175 -8.39 -20.29 -2.28
N GLY A 176 -8.64 -20.13 -0.97
CA GLY A 176 -9.93 -20.45 -0.36
C GLY A 176 -11.05 -19.60 -0.95
N TYR A 177 -10.84 -18.30 -1.07
CA TYR A 177 -11.82 -17.40 -1.69
C TYR A 177 -12.06 -17.72 -3.17
N ALA A 178 -11.00 -17.98 -3.95
CA ALA A 178 -11.10 -18.43 -5.34
C ALA A 178 -11.90 -19.74 -5.47
N THR A 179 -11.72 -20.66 -4.52
CA THR A 179 -12.45 -21.93 -4.48
C THR A 179 -13.94 -21.69 -4.24
N VAL A 180 -14.31 -20.80 -3.32
CA VAL A 180 -15.72 -20.43 -3.10
C VAL A 180 -16.33 -19.80 -4.35
N LEU A 181 -15.64 -18.86 -5.00
CA LEU A 181 -16.15 -18.24 -6.23
C LEU A 181 -16.34 -19.28 -7.35
N THR A 182 -15.38 -20.18 -7.51
CA THR A 182 -15.42 -21.25 -8.53
C THR A 182 -16.54 -22.24 -8.23
N ALA A 183 -16.70 -22.66 -6.98
CA ALA A 183 -17.78 -23.55 -6.57
C ALA A 183 -19.16 -22.91 -6.76
N SER A 184 -19.30 -21.61 -6.45
CA SER A 184 -20.53 -20.86 -6.73
C SER A 184 -20.83 -20.78 -8.23
N ALA A 185 -19.81 -20.57 -9.07
CA ALA A 185 -19.96 -20.59 -10.52
C ALA A 185 -20.40 -21.98 -11.04
N VAL A 186 -19.84 -23.07 -10.48
CA VAL A 186 -20.23 -24.44 -10.83
C VAL A 186 -21.69 -24.72 -10.45
N VAL A 187 -22.13 -24.30 -9.25
CA VAL A 187 -23.53 -24.41 -8.82
C VAL A 187 -24.48 -23.71 -9.79
N LEU A 188 -24.12 -22.50 -10.24
CA LEU A 188 -24.90 -21.75 -11.23
C LEU A 188 -24.90 -22.42 -12.60
N PHE A 189 -23.74 -22.88 -13.07
CA PHE A 189 -23.57 -23.50 -14.39
C PHE A 189 -24.27 -24.84 -14.52
N MET A 190 -24.22 -25.68 -13.47
CA MET A 190 -24.87 -26.99 -13.44
C MET A 190 -26.34 -26.92 -13.03
N GLY A 191 -26.87 -25.75 -12.68
CA GLY A 191 -28.26 -25.59 -12.22
C GLY A 191 -28.57 -26.36 -10.94
N LEU A 192 -27.60 -26.50 -10.03
CA LEU A 192 -27.78 -27.20 -8.76
C LEU A 192 -28.68 -26.39 -7.79
N ASP A 193 -29.03 -27.00 -6.65
CA ASP A 193 -29.84 -26.36 -5.62
C ASP A 193 -29.25 -25.00 -5.19
N ARG A 194 -30.08 -23.96 -5.25
CA ARG A 194 -29.73 -22.58 -4.87
C ARG A 194 -29.39 -22.45 -3.39
N ASN A 195 -29.86 -23.37 -2.52
CA ASN A 195 -29.45 -23.40 -1.12
C ASN A 195 -27.93 -23.56 -0.95
N LEU A 196 -27.25 -24.22 -1.89
CA LEU A 196 -25.79 -24.35 -1.88
C LEU A 196 -25.09 -22.99 -1.97
N LEU A 197 -25.64 -22.04 -2.74
CA LEU A 197 -25.09 -20.68 -2.83
C LEU A 197 -25.16 -19.95 -1.48
N ILE A 198 -26.19 -20.23 -0.69
CA ILE A 198 -26.34 -19.66 0.66
C ILE A 198 -25.25 -20.19 1.59
N TYR A 199 -25.02 -21.51 1.58
CA TYR A 199 -23.94 -22.12 2.37
C TYR A 199 -22.55 -21.62 1.93
N LEU A 200 -22.34 -21.50 0.61
CA LEU A 200 -21.12 -20.92 0.07
C LEU A 200 -20.97 -19.45 0.43
N ALA A 201 -22.07 -18.69 0.55
CA ALA A 201 -22.04 -17.31 1.03
C ALA A 201 -21.58 -17.20 2.48
N TYR A 202 -22.05 -18.08 3.37
CA TYR A 202 -21.57 -18.10 4.76
C TYR A 202 -20.07 -18.37 4.87
N ALA A 203 -19.50 -19.20 3.99
CA ALA A 203 -18.06 -19.41 3.91
C ALA A 203 -17.33 -18.28 3.15
N GLY A 204 -17.97 -17.72 2.13
CA GLY A 204 -17.41 -16.72 1.22
C GLY A 204 -17.24 -15.35 1.88
N VAL A 205 -18.20 -14.91 2.69
CA VAL A 205 -18.13 -13.61 3.39
C VAL A 205 -16.87 -13.47 4.27
N PRO A 206 -16.56 -14.40 5.20
CA PRO A 206 -15.34 -14.28 6.01
C PRO A 206 -14.08 -14.40 5.16
N LEU A 207 -14.05 -15.25 4.13
CA LEU A 207 -12.90 -15.37 3.23
C LEU A 207 -12.68 -14.12 2.38
N ALA A 208 -13.76 -13.46 1.94
CA ALA A 208 -13.69 -12.19 1.22
C ALA A 208 -13.20 -11.06 2.14
N ALA A 209 -13.69 -11.00 3.38
CA ALA A 209 -13.21 -10.05 4.38
C ALA A 209 -11.71 -10.23 4.67
N LEU A 210 -11.28 -11.47 4.90
CA LEU A 210 -9.88 -11.80 5.08
C LEU A 210 -9.06 -11.44 3.84
N THR A 211 -9.58 -11.73 2.63
CA THR A 211 -8.93 -11.37 1.36
C THR A 211 -8.66 -9.88 1.27
N GLY A 212 -9.60 -9.02 1.63
CA GLY A 212 -9.38 -7.57 1.69
C GLY A 212 -8.31 -7.18 2.71
N VAL A 213 -8.43 -7.70 3.94
CA VAL A 213 -7.70 -7.20 5.12
C VAL A 213 -6.30 -7.78 5.29
N TYR A 214 -6.01 -9.01 4.85
CA TYR A 214 -4.78 -9.69 5.27
C TYR A 214 -3.47 -8.97 4.91
N THR A 215 -3.49 -8.15 3.86
CA THR A 215 -2.31 -7.37 3.44
C THR A 215 -1.93 -6.32 4.49
N ALA A 216 -2.87 -5.82 5.28
CA ALA A 216 -2.55 -4.96 6.41
C ALA A 216 -1.66 -5.67 7.44
N TRP A 217 -1.97 -6.93 7.77
CA TRP A 217 -1.13 -7.71 8.69
C TRP A 217 0.22 -8.08 8.07
N LEU A 218 0.27 -8.28 6.75
CA LEU A 218 1.54 -8.44 6.03
C LEU A 218 2.41 -7.19 6.17
N PHE A 219 1.84 -6.00 6.01
CA PHE A 219 2.58 -4.74 6.19
C PHE A 219 2.97 -4.50 7.65
N GLN A 220 2.12 -4.85 8.61
CA GLN A 220 2.46 -4.76 10.04
C GLN A 220 3.60 -5.70 10.45
N GLN A 221 3.73 -6.86 9.78
CA GLN A 221 4.85 -7.79 9.99
C GLN A 221 6.20 -7.19 9.55
N ALA A 222 6.20 -6.23 8.61
CA ALA A 222 7.39 -5.51 8.18
C ALA A 222 7.75 -4.38 9.16
N LYS A 223 8.44 -4.75 10.25
CA LYS A 223 8.92 -3.81 11.29
C LYS A 223 9.87 -2.74 10.70
N GLY A 224 9.83 -1.55 11.29
CA GLY A 224 10.76 -0.44 10.99
C GLY A 224 10.18 0.68 10.11
N ARG A 225 8.87 0.65 9.82
CA ARG A 225 8.15 1.71 9.09
C ARG A 225 6.83 2.03 9.79
N SER A 226 6.23 3.19 9.49
CA SER A 226 4.95 3.60 10.11
C SER A 226 3.81 2.59 9.95
N TRP A 227 3.83 1.73 8.91
CA TRP A 227 2.87 0.63 8.79
C TRP A 227 2.82 -0.31 10.00
N SER A 228 3.98 -0.57 10.60
CA SER A 228 4.09 -1.49 11.73
C SER A 228 3.54 -0.93 13.03
N GLU A 229 3.46 0.40 13.11
CA GLU A 229 2.93 1.12 14.27
C GLU A 229 1.43 1.41 14.12
N ASP A 230 0.92 1.49 12.89
CA ASP A 230 -0.49 1.76 12.59
C ASP A 230 -1.39 0.54 12.91
N GLN A 231 -1.95 0.54 14.11
CA GLN A 231 -2.90 -0.50 14.57
C GLN A 231 -4.22 -0.48 13.80
N LEU A 232 -4.60 0.66 13.19
CA LEU A 232 -5.85 0.83 12.45
C LEU A 232 -5.73 0.47 10.96
N LEU A 233 -4.53 0.08 10.52
CA LEU A 233 -4.28 -0.35 9.14
C LEU A 233 -5.27 -1.43 8.64
N PRO A 234 -5.62 -2.48 9.42
CA PRO A 234 -6.58 -3.49 8.98
C PRO A 234 -7.97 -2.91 8.74
N LEU A 235 -8.41 -1.98 9.59
CA LEU A 235 -9.69 -1.28 9.42
C LEU A 235 -9.67 -0.39 8.19
N ARG A 236 -8.57 0.32 7.92
CA ARG A 236 -8.42 1.11 6.70
C ARG A 236 -8.56 0.26 5.44
N PHE A 237 -7.88 -0.90 5.40
CA PHE A 237 -8.00 -1.85 4.29
C PHE A 237 -9.42 -2.40 4.14
N LEU A 238 -10.13 -2.63 5.25
CA LEU A 238 -11.52 -3.05 5.22
C LEU A 238 -12.40 -1.96 4.58
N TYR A 239 -12.28 -0.69 5.00
CA TYR A 239 -13.03 0.41 4.42
C TYR A 239 -12.72 0.63 2.94
N GLU A 240 -11.45 0.54 2.54
CA GLU A 240 -11.04 0.61 1.13
C GLU A 240 -11.64 -0.53 0.31
N THR A 241 -11.70 -1.74 0.87
CA THR A 241 -12.32 -2.92 0.23
C THR A 241 -13.83 -2.74 0.07
N LEU A 242 -14.53 -2.28 1.12
CA LEU A 242 -15.98 -2.01 1.06
C LEU A 242 -16.27 -0.88 0.06
N GLY A 243 -15.45 0.18 0.05
CA GLY A 243 -15.56 1.28 -0.92
C GLY A 243 -15.36 0.81 -2.36
N ALA A 244 -14.36 -0.04 -2.61
CA ALA A 244 -14.15 -0.62 -3.93
C ALA A 244 -15.35 -1.48 -4.37
N GLY A 245 -15.91 -2.25 -3.45
CA GLY A 245 -17.11 -3.05 -3.68
C GLY A 245 -18.33 -2.20 -4.03
N LEU A 246 -18.56 -1.12 -3.28
CA LEU A 246 -19.64 -0.16 -3.55
C LEU A 246 -19.48 0.45 -4.93
N GLY A 247 -18.29 0.94 -5.27
CA GLY A 247 -18.01 1.51 -6.59
C GLY A 247 -18.31 0.53 -7.73
N ALA A 248 -17.91 -0.73 -7.58
CA ALA A 248 -18.19 -1.77 -8.56
C ALA A 248 -19.69 -2.10 -8.71
N LEU A 249 -20.44 -2.17 -7.62
CA LEU A 249 -21.89 -2.42 -7.66
C LEU A 249 -22.68 -1.25 -8.27
N ILE A 250 -22.28 -0.01 -8.00
CA ILE A 250 -22.90 1.18 -8.60
C ILE A 250 -22.67 1.17 -10.14
N ILE A 251 -21.49 0.77 -10.60
CA ILE A 251 -21.20 0.61 -12.04
C ILE A 251 -22.13 -0.44 -12.65
N LEU A 252 -22.36 -1.56 -11.96
CA LEU A 252 -23.20 -2.66 -12.42
C LEU A 252 -24.67 -2.25 -12.63
N GLN A 253 -25.16 -1.27 -11.86
CA GLN A 253 -26.51 -0.71 -12.05
C GLN A 253 -26.69 -0.04 -13.43
N GLY A 254 -25.61 0.35 -14.11
CA GLY A 254 -25.63 0.80 -15.49
C GLY A 254 -26.13 2.24 -15.73
N GLN A 255 -26.47 2.98 -14.68
CA GLN A 255 -26.87 4.39 -14.80
C GLN A 255 -25.65 5.27 -15.09
N LEU A 256 -25.72 6.17 -16.08
CA LEU A 256 -24.57 7.00 -16.49
C LEU A 256 -23.92 7.77 -15.33
N LEU A 257 -24.73 8.44 -14.50
CA LEU A 257 -24.24 9.13 -13.30
C LEU A 257 -23.63 8.15 -12.29
N GLY A 258 -24.24 6.98 -12.10
CA GLY A 258 -23.72 5.92 -11.25
C GLY A 258 -22.36 5.42 -11.73
N ILE A 259 -22.18 5.19 -13.03
CA ILE A 259 -20.91 4.75 -13.61
C ILE A 259 -19.80 5.77 -13.34
N ILE A 260 -20.08 7.07 -13.53
CA ILE A 260 -19.11 8.14 -13.24
C ILE A 260 -18.73 8.14 -11.76
N LEU A 261 -19.72 8.06 -10.86
CA LEU A 261 -19.49 8.03 -9.42
C LEU A 261 -18.74 6.77 -8.98
N GLY A 262 -19.07 5.61 -9.55
CA GLY A 262 -18.41 4.35 -9.25
C GLY A 262 -16.95 4.34 -9.72
N ILE A 263 -16.66 4.85 -10.92
CA ILE A 263 -15.27 5.02 -11.40
C ILE A 263 -14.51 6.00 -10.50
N ALA A 264 -15.11 7.13 -10.12
CA ALA A 264 -14.50 8.08 -9.20
C ALA A 264 -14.20 7.43 -7.84
N CYS A 265 -15.12 6.63 -7.30
CA CYS A 265 -14.92 5.88 -6.06
C CYS A 265 -13.75 4.90 -6.18
N LEU A 266 -13.71 4.09 -7.24
CA LEU A 266 -12.60 3.16 -7.50
C LEU A 266 -11.26 3.88 -7.63
N TYR A 267 -11.23 5.04 -8.28
CA TYR A 267 -10.04 5.87 -8.43
C TYR A 267 -9.57 6.44 -7.08
N LEU A 268 -10.48 6.89 -6.22
CA LEU A 268 -10.14 7.36 -4.87
C LEU A 268 -9.54 6.24 -4.02
N VAL A 269 -10.11 5.03 -4.09
CA VAL A 269 -9.54 3.86 -3.40
C VAL A 269 -8.13 3.55 -3.93
N TRP A 270 -7.92 3.61 -5.25
CA TRP A 270 -6.59 3.42 -5.83
C TRP A 270 -5.56 4.45 -5.34
N LEU A 271 -5.94 5.73 -5.29
CA LEU A 271 -5.08 6.80 -4.76
C LEU A 271 -4.77 6.60 -3.27
N GLY A 272 -5.75 6.17 -2.47
CA GLY A 272 -5.58 5.82 -1.06
C GLY A 272 -4.59 4.67 -0.86
N GLY A 273 -4.79 3.57 -1.60
CA GLY A 273 -3.91 2.40 -1.58
C GLY A 273 -2.48 2.75 -2.03
N LYS A 274 -2.33 3.49 -3.14
CA LYS A 274 -1.02 3.94 -3.62
C LYS A 274 -0.29 4.81 -2.59
N LYS A 275 -0.98 5.75 -1.94
CA LYS A 275 -0.39 6.57 -0.87
C LYS A 275 0.00 5.72 0.33
N THR A 276 -0.84 4.76 0.72
CA THR A 276 -0.57 3.82 1.82
C THR A 276 0.69 3.01 1.54
N VAL A 277 0.90 2.54 0.30
CA VAL A 277 2.08 1.75 -0.07
C VAL A 277 3.33 2.62 -0.28
N MET A 278 3.22 3.81 -0.86
CA MET A 278 4.41 4.59 -1.19
C MET A 278 4.95 5.41 -0.02
N LYS A 279 4.09 6.03 0.80
CA LYS A 279 4.55 6.99 1.83
C LYS A 279 5.52 6.38 2.84
N PRO A 280 5.23 5.22 3.47
CA PRO A 280 6.12 4.69 4.50
C PRO A 280 7.40 4.08 3.97
N GLN A 281 7.49 3.83 2.66
CA GLN A 281 8.75 3.45 2.03
C GLN A 281 9.71 4.62 1.86
N MET A 282 9.17 5.84 1.87
CA MET A 282 9.95 7.08 1.77
C MET A 282 10.35 7.63 3.15
N GLU A 283 9.84 7.04 4.23
CA GLU A 283 10.25 7.41 5.59
C GLU A 283 11.65 6.87 5.89
N PRO A 284 12.49 7.64 6.60
CA PRO A 284 13.73 7.10 7.15
C PRO A 284 13.39 5.98 8.12
N LEU A 285 14.10 4.86 8.02
CA LEU A 285 13.93 3.74 8.95
C LEU A 285 14.44 4.19 10.33
N LEU A 286 13.56 4.08 11.34
CA LEU A 286 13.85 4.44 12.74
C LEU A 286 14.65 3.36 13.47
#